data_AF-A0A522KGL0-F1
#
_entry.id   AF-A0A522KGL0-F1
#
_cell.length_a   1.000
_cell.length_b   1.000
_cell.length_c   1.000
_cell.angle_alpha   90.00
_cell.angle_beta   90.00
_cell.angle_gamma   90.00
#
_symmetry.space_group_name_H-M   'P 1'
#
loop_
_entity.id
_entity.type
_entity.pdbx_description
1 polymer ?
#
loop_
_entity_poly.entity_id
_entity_poly.type
_entity_poly.pdbx_seq_one_letter_code
_entity_poly.pdbx_strand_id
1 'polypeptide(L)'
;MSESEIVLPIEEIKSVLTRVFNKNRLPDDEAAILIDTLLDAEFRGIKTHGLSRVGLYCQKIINGSIAIPTQITHVSDHYGAGCMDGHDGLGQWIAYKAMQDAMSRAGRYGVGAVSVKNSQHFGTAGYYANMASDRDMIGLAFTNASPRLAPWGGVSKLLGNNPWSIAIPTHNPKIPFVLDISNSMVSAGRIRQALRRGGKIPNSWALDINGEATTDAQAALLGVLLPFGQHKGYGITLAISILSSLLSGGEFDSEVKTIDESASKQHVSHLFVALNVDFFQPIQYFKERMGVLINQLHSSKVRSDVAQIYYPGERGYLQKWRLLEAKETSIDKMVWEGIVALSK
;
A
#
# COMPACT_ATOMS: atom_id res chain seq x y z
N MET A 1 -2.59 21.17 -21.31
CA MET A 1 -1.64 20.64 -20.31
C MET A 1 -1.40 21.75 -19.31
N SER A 2 -1.58 21.52 -18.01
CA SER A 2 -1.15 22.52 -17.02
C SER A 2 0.38 22.61 -17.09
N GLU A 3 0.95 23.79 -16.89
CA GLU A 3 2.41 24.07 -16.83
C GLU A 3 3.16 23.28 -15.72
N SER A 4 2.49 22.34 -15.06
CA SER A 4 2.91 21.65 -13.85
C SER A 4 3.36 20.20 -14.06
N GLU A 5 3.27 19.63 -15.27
CA GLU A 5 3.72 18.26 -15.54
C GLU A 5 4.80 18.19 -16.63
N ILE A 6 5.71 17.20 -16.52
CA ILE A 6 6.79 16.90 -17.46
C ILE A 6 6.69 15.44 -17.91
N VAL A 7 6.86 15.19 -19.22
CA VAL A 7 6.90 13.83 -19.79
C VAL A 7 8.34 13.33 -19.79
N LEU A 8 8.56 12.15 -19.23
CA LEU A 8 9.90 11.58 -19.06
C LEU A 8 9.93 10.09 -19.45
N PRO A 9 11.02 9.62 -20.08
CA PRO A 9 11.26 8.19 -20.28
C PRO A 9 11.34 7.44 -18.95
N ILE A 10 10.72 6.26 -18.87
CA ILE A 10 10.71 5.42 -17.66
C ILE A 10 12.14 5.04 -17.22
N GLU A 11 13.02 4.77 -18.17
CA GLU A 11 14.42 4.42 -17.88
C GLU A 11 15.23 5.60 -17.32
N GLU A 12 14.91 6.83 -17.73
CA GLU A 12 15.52 8.02 -17.13
C GLU A 12 15.12 8.15 -15.66
N ILE A 13 13.83 7.93 -15.35
CA ILE A 13 13.30 7.96 -13.99
C ILE A 13 14.01 6.92 -13.11
N LYS A 14 14.10 5.67 -13.56
CA LYS A 14 14.81 4.59 -12.85
C LYS A 14 16.28 4.95 -12.63
N SER A 15 16.96 5.49 -13.65
CA SER A 15 18.36 5.88 -13.57
C SER A 15 18.60 6.96 -12.52
N VAL A 16 17.76 7.99 -12.48
CA VAL A 16 17.83 9.05 -11.46
C VAL A 16 17.57 8.48 -10.06
N LEU A 17 16.53 7.68 -9.88
CA LEU A 17 16.21 7.08 -8.58
C LEU A 17 17.32 6.16 -8.06
N THR A 18 17.94 5.39 -8.96
CA THR A 18 19.09 4.53 -8.62
C THR A 18 20.25 5.38 -8.09
N ARG A 19 20.58 6.51 -8.75
CA ARG A 19 21.61 7.44 -8.25
C ARG A 19 21.25 8.00 -6.87
N VAL A 20 19.99 8.40 -6.67
CA VAL A 20 19.51 8.92 -5.38
C VAL A 20 19.71 7.90 -4.26
N PHE A 21 19.27 6.66 -4.43
CA PHE A 21 19.36 5.66 -3.37
C PHE A 21 20.79 5.14 -3.15
N ASN A 22 21.60 5.01 -4.21
CA ASN A 22 23.00 4.64 -4.09
C ASN A 22 23.81 5.72 -3.33
N LYS A 23 23.52 7.01 -3.55
CA LYS A 23 24.11 8.10 -2.76
C LYS A 23 23.77 8.01 -1.27
N ASN A 24 22.60 7.46 -0.94
CA ASN A 24 22.16 7.20 0.43
C ASN A 24 22.62 5.83 0.97
N ARG A 25 23.54 5.15 0.27
CA ARG A 25 24.15 3.87 0.65
C ARG A 25 23.15 2.71 0.83
N LEU A 26 22.01 2.78 0.14
CA LEU A 26 21.08 1.66 0.07
C LEU A 26 21.71 0.54 -0.80
N PRO A 27 21.72 -0.73 -0.35
CA PRO A 27 22.15 -1.85 -1.17
C PRO A 27 21.38 -1.92 -2.50
N ASP A 28 22.06 -2.34 -3.57
CA ASP A 28 21.49 -2.30 -4.93
C ASP A 28 20.19 -3.11 -5.06
N ASP A 29 20.07 -4.24 -4.36
CA ASP A 29 18.88 -5.08 -4.35
C ASP A 29 17.71 -4.45 -3.58
N GLU A 30 17.97 -3.87 -2.41
CA GLU A 30 16.99 -3.09 -1.65
C GLU A 30 16.53 -1.85 -2.43
N ALA A 31 17.46 -1.16 -3.09
CA ALA A 31 17.17 -0.02 -3.95
C ALA A 31 16.30 -0.41 -5.15
N ALA A 32 16.60 -1.54 -5.80
CA ALA A 32 15.79 -2.05 -6.90
C ALA A 32 14.33 -2.29 -6.49
N ILE A 33 14.11 -2.93 -5.32
CA ILE A 33 12.75 -3.17 -4.81
C ILE A 33 12.07 -1.86 -4.39
N LEU A 34 12.77 -0.95 -3.74
CA LEU A 34 12.21 0.37 -3.40
C LEU A 34 11.77 1.12 -4.65
N ILE A 35 12.63 1.19 -5.67
CA ILE A 35 12.32 1.86 -6.94
C ILE A 35 11.13 1.20 -7.63
N ASP A 36 11.08 -0.12 -7.71
CA ASP A 36 10.00 -0.83 -8.38
C ASP A 36 8.65 -0.60 -7.69
N THR A 37 8.60 -0.65 -6.36
CA THR A 37 7.36 -0.39 -5.60
C THR A 37 6.87 1.07 -5.76
N LEU A 38 7.79 2.04 -5.80
CA LEU A 38 7.47 3.45 -6.02
C LEU A 38 6.90 3.70 -7.41
N LEU A 39 7.52 3.11 -8.44
CA LEU A 39 7.08 3.24 -9.82
C LEU A 39 5.78 2.49 -10.07
N ASP A 40 5.60 1.31 -9.48
CA ASP A 40 4.34 0.59 -9.56
C ASP A 40 3.17 1.41 -8.99
N ALA A 41 3.37 2.03 -7.82
CA ALA A 41 2.38 2.94 -7.25
C ALA A 41 2.12 4.15 -8.15
N GLU A 42 3.17 4.77 -8.70
CA GLU A 42 3.05 5.92 -9.61
C GLU A 42 2.24 5.55 -10.88
N PHE A 43 2.58 4.43 -11.51
CA PHE A 43 1.98 3.99 -12.78
C PHE A 43 0.54 3.49 -12.62
N ARG A 44 0.18 2.95 -11.46
CA ARG A 44 -1.21 2.65 -11.10
C ARG A 44 -2.01 3.89 -10.66
N GLY A 45 -1.39 5.08 -10.63
CA GLY A 45 -2.04 6.34 -10.28
C GLY A 45 -2.14 6.60 -8.77
N ILE A 46 -1.47 5.82 -7.93
CA ILE A 46 -1.43 5.96 -6.47
C ILE A 46 -0.26 6.87 -6.06
N LYS A 47 -0.24 8.08 -6.62
CA LYS A 47 0.89 9.04 -6.51
C LYS A 47 1.29 9.34 -5.06
N THR A 48 0.38 9.24 -4.09
CA THR A 48 0.65 9.46 -2.65
C THR A 48 1.61 8.45 -2.02
N HIS A 49 1.83 7.30 -2.68
CA HIS A 49 2.76 6.24 -2.28
C HIS A 49 3.83 5.99 -3.36
N GLY A 50 3.83 6.79 -4.43
CA GLY A 50 4.82 6.75 -5.51
C GLY A 50 5.92 7.79 -5.32
N LEU A 51 6.29 8.48 -6.40
CA LEU A 51 7.49 9.31 -6.46
C LEU A 51 7.53 10.44 -5.42
N SER A 52 6.38 10.91 -4.94
CA SER A 52 6.31 11.91 -3.87
C SER A 52 6.94 11.46 -2.54
N ARG A 53 7.24 10.16 -2.36
CA ARG A 53 7.83 9.61 -1.14
C ARG A 53 9.35 9.48 -1.15
N VAL A 54 10.01 9.68 -2.31
CA VAL A 54 11.47 9.51 -2.45
C VAL A 54 12.24 10.34 -1.41
N GLY A 55 11.93 11.64 -1.30
CA GLY A 55 12.62 12.51 -0.35
C GLY A 55 12.47 12.09 1.10
N LEU A 56 11.29 11.58 1.48
CA LEU A 56 11.04 11.11 2.85
C LEU A 56 11.83 9.84 3.16
N TYR A 57 11.91 8.88 2.23
CA TYR A 57 12.76 7.69 2.41
C TYR A 57 14.23 8.07 2.55
N CYS A 58 14.73 8.97 1.70
CA CYS A 58 16.10 9.48 1.82
C CYS A 58 16.34 10.08 3.20
N GLN A 59 15.46 10.95 3.68
CA GLN A 59 15.59 11.54 5.03
C GLN A 59 15.58 10.49 6.13
N LYS A 60 14.71 9.48 6.07
CA LYS A 60 14.66 8.41 7.09
C LYS A 60 15.91 7.54 7.09
N ILE A 61 16.45 7.22 5.90
CA ILE A 61 17.72 6.50 5.75
C ILE A 61 18.87 7.34 6.31
N ILE A 62 18.98 8.62 5.93
CA ILE A 62 20.02 9.55 6.41
C ILE A 62 19.98 9.69 7.94
N ASN A 63 18.79 9.80 8.52
CA ASN A 63 18.60 9.92 9.97
C ASN A 63 18.78 8.59 10.72
N GLY A 64 18.97 7.47 10.02
CA GLY A 64 19.09 6.14 10.63
C GLY A 64 17.80 5.61 11.25
N SER A 65 16.64 6.21 10.95
CA SER A 65 15.34 5.70 11.41
C SER A 65 14.82 4.53 10.56
N ILE A 66 15.41 4.32 9.38
CA ILE A 66 15.38 3.08 8.62
C ILE A 66 16.78 2.46 8.69
N ALA A 67 16.90 1.24 9.22
CA ALA A 67 18.17 0.54 9.37
C ALA A 67 18.63 -0.08 8.05
N ILE A 68 19.81 0.33 7.56
CA ILE A 68 20.39 -0.14 6.30
C ILE A 68 21.83 -0.68 6.57
N PRO A 69 22.22 -1.85 6.02
CA PRO A 69 21.41 -2.78 5.25
C PRO A 69 20.31 -3.42 6.12
N THR A 70 19.17 -3.72 5.50
CA THR A 70 18.02 -4.28 6.19
C THR A 70 18.36 -5.68 6.72
N GLN A 71 18.15 -5.88 8.02
CA GLN A 71 18.29 -7.18 8.68
C GLN A 71 16.91 -7.80 8.91
N ILE A 72 16.80 -9.12 8.68
CA ILE A 72 15.56 -9.87 8.94
C ILE A 72 15.92 -11.11 9.74
N THR A 73 15.18 -11.39 10.82
CA THR A 73 15.33 -12.62 11.60
C THR A 73 14.00 -13.37 11.64
N HIS A 74 14.03 -14.68 11.41
CA HIS A 74 12.86 -15.53 11.65
C HIS A 74 12.72 -15.76 13.16
N VAL A 75 11.62 -15.25 13.73
CA VAL A 75 11.24 -15.46 15.14
C VAL A 75 10.57 -16.81 15.30
N SER A 76 9.81 -17.25 14.30
CA SER A 76 9.22 -18.59 14.24
C SER A 76 9.14 -19.08 12.79
N ASP A 77 9.22 -20.39 12.62
CA ASP A 77 9.20 -21.05 11.32
C ASP A 77 8.53 -22.43 11.45
N HIS A 78 7.26 -22.52 11.04
CA HIS A 78 6.41 -23.71 11.22
C HIS A 78 5.55 -23.99 9.98
N TYR A 79 6.02 -24.88 9.11
CA TYR A 79 5.28 -25.33 7.92
C TYR A 79 4.71 -24.15 7.12
N GLY A 80 3.38 -24.02 7.06
CA GLY A 80 2.66 -22.93 6.39
C GLY A 80 2.68 -21.59 7.12
N ALA A 81 3.34 -21.45 8.27
CA ALA A 81 3.35 -20.23 9.07
C ALA A 81 4.78 -19.81 9.45
N GLY A 82 5.03 -18.51 9.53
CA GLY A 82 6.28 -17.94 10.03
C GLY A 82 6.08 -16.56 10.62
N CYS A 83 7.07 -16.10 11.39
CA CYS A 83 7.12 -14.74 11.91
C CYS A 83 8.52 -14.16 11.71
N MET A 84 8.60 -12.91 11.26
CA MET A 84 9.84 -12.18 11.04
C MET A 84 9.93 -10.94 11.95
N ASP A 85 11.14 -10.66 12.42
CA ASP A 85 11.53 -9.37 12.98
C ASP A 85 12.31 -8.59 11.91
N GLY A 86 11.82 -7.40 11.58
CA GLY A 86 12.37 -6.53 10.54
C GLY A 86 13.48 -5.59 11.01
N HIS A 87 13.78 -5.53 12.31
CA HIS A 87 14.85 -4.72 12.90
C HIS A 87 14.92 -3.27 12.38
N ASP A 88 13.75 -2.65 12.19
CA ASP A 88 13.58 -1.28 11.71
C ASP A 88 14.10 -1.02 10.29
N GLY A 89 14.32 -2.06 9.50
CA GLY A 89 14.84 -1.94 8.15
C GLY A 89 13.83 -1.39 7.14
N LEU A 90 14.21 -1.42 5.87
CA LEU A 90 13.39 -0.90 4.78
C LEU A 90 12.09 -1.71 4.64
N GLY A 91 10.95 -1.09 4.96
CA GLY A 91 9.65 -1.75 4.97
C GLY A 91 9.30 -2.46 3.67
N GLN A 92 9.69 -1.88 2.52
CA GLN A 92 9.50 -2.47 1.20
C GLN A 92 10.24 -3.79 1.03
N TRP A 93 11.51 -3.82 1.45
CA TRP A 93 12.33 -5.00 1.35
C TRP A 93 11.84 -6.09 2.28
N ILE A 94 11.49 -5.73 3.52
CA ILE A 94 10.93 -6.66 4.51
C ILE A 94 9.63 -7.28 3.98
N ALA A 95 8.71 -6.45 3.46
CA ALA A 95 7.45 -6.89 2.88
C ALA A 95 7.64 -7.80 1.66
N TYR A 96 8.58 -7.46 0.78
CA TYR A 96 8.96 -8.29 -0.35
C TYR A 96 9.46 -9.66 0.10
N LYS A 97 10.37 -9.73 1.08
CA LYS A 97 10.90 -11.00 1.63
C LYS A 97 9.84 -11.82 2.33
N ALA A 98 8.97 -11.18 3.12
CA ALA A 98 7.88 -11.84 3.82
C ALA A 98 6.86 -12.45 2.86
N MET A 99 6.47 -11.74 1.80
CA MET A 99 5.60 -12.30 0.77
C MET A 99 6.29 -13.42 -0.03
N GLN A 100 7.60 -13.30 -0.32
CA GLN A 100 8.35 -14.39 -0.94
C GLN A 100 8.34 -15.66 -0.09
N ASP A 101 8.52 -15.53 1.23
CA ASP A 101 8.43 -16.66 2.15
C ASP A 101 7.00 -17.22 2.21
N ALA A 102 5.98 -16.37 2.30
CA ALA A 102 4.57 -16.81 2.24
C ALA A 102 4.26 -17.60 0.96
N MET A 103 4.67 -17.12 -0.21
CA MET A 103 4.51 -17.86 -1.47
C MET A 103 5.28 -19.19 -1.50
N SER A 104 6.52 -19.21 -0.98
CA SER A 104 7.33 -20.43 -0.89
C SER A 104 6.63 -21.50 -0.02
N ARG A 105 6.08 -21.08 1.13
CA ARG A 105 5.30 -21.94 2.02
C ARG A 105 4.01 -22.43 1.37
N ALA A 106 3.25 -21.54 0.74
CA ALA A 106 2.02 -21.89 0.01
C ALA A 106 2.30 -22.90 -1.12
N GLY A 107 3.43 -22.77 -1.81
CA GLY A 107 3.88 -23.74 -2.82
C GLY A 107 4.06 -25.16 -2.26
N ARG A 108 4.48 -25.29 -0.99
CA ARG A 108 4.73 -26.59 -0.33
C ARG A 108 3.51 -27.14 0.41
N TYR A 109 2.74 -26.27 1.04
CA TYR A 109 1.72 -26.64 2.03
C TYR A 109 0.31 -26.17 1.65
N GLY A 110 0.12 -25.55 0.49
CA GLY A 110 -1.14 -24.97 0.03
C GLY A 110 -1.44 -23.59 0.60
N VAL A 111 -0.95 -23.30 1.80
CA VAL A 111 -1.06 -22.00 2.48
C VAL A 111 0.29 -21.56 3.05
N GLY A 112 0.57 -20.28 2.95
CA GLY A 112 1.69 -19.63 3.60
C GLY A 112 1.24 -18.34 4.27
N ALA A 113 1.59 -18.13 5.54
CA ALA A 113 1.29 -16.91 6.30
C ALA A 113 2.55 -16.46 7.03
N VAL A 114 2.96 -15.21 6.81
CA VAL A 114 4.16 -14.63 7.41
C VAL A 114 3.80 -13.29 8.05
N SER A 115 3.83 -13.25 9.39
CA SER A 115 3.66 -12.02 10.16
C SER A 115 5.01 -11.32 10.36
N VAL A 116 5.01 -10.00 10.47
CA VAL A 116 6.22 -9.18 10.58
C VAL A 116 6.02 -8.14 11.68
N LYS A 117 7.00 -8.00 12.58
CA LYS A 117 7.09 -6.87 13.52
C LYS A 117 8.34 -6.02 13.27
N ASN A 118 8.39 -4.84 13.89
CA ASN A 118 9.51 -3.90 13.82
C ASN A 118 9.88 -3.53 12.38
N SER A 119 8.87 -3.27 11.55
CA SER A 119 9.05 -2.81 10.18
C SER A 119 8.74 -1.30 10.06
N GLN A 120 8.64 -0.83 8.83
CA GLN A 120 8.43 0.57 8.47
C GLN A 120 7.34 0.67 7.40
N HIS A 121 6.95 1.88 7.01
CA HIS A 121 6.01 2.05 5.90
C HIS A 121 6.50 1.36 4.60
N PHE A 122 5.66 0.49 4.03
CA PHE A 122 6.02 -0.36 2.88
C PHE A 122 5.44 0.08 1.53
N GLY A 123 4.83 1.27 1.42
CA GLY A 123 4.13 1.68 0.20
C GLY A 123 2.73 1.06 0.08
N THR A 124 2.40 0.49 -1.08
CA THR A 124 1.05 -0.03 -1.37
C THR A 124 0.95 -1.53 -1.09
N ALA A 125 -0.05 -1.96 -0.32
CA ALA A 125 -0.26 -3.37 -0.01
C ALA A 125 -0.51 -4.23 -1.27
N GLY A 126 -1.16 -3.64 -2.29
CA GLY A 126 -1.44 -4.31 -3.55
C GLY A 126 -0.22 -4.77 -4.33
N TYR A 127 0.94 -4.10 -4.18
CA TYR A 127 2.18 -4.56 -4.82
C TYR A 127 2.57 -5.96 -4.31
N TYR A 128 2.61 -6.13 -2.98
CA TYR A 128 3.02 -7.39 -2.37
C TYR A 128 1.96 -8.48 -2.56
N ALA A 129 0.67 -8.15 -2.39
CA ALA A 129 -0.40 -9.11 -2.69
C ALA A 129 -0.28 -9.62 -4.14
N ASN A 130 0.01 -8.72 -5.10
CA ASN A 130 0.12 -9.09 -6.50
C ASN A 130 1.30 -10.03 -6.81
N MET A 131 2.38 -10.01 -6.03
CA MET A 131 3.50 -10.94 -6.23
C MET A 131 3.02 -12.40 -6.21
N ALA A 132 2.04 -12.72 -5.38
CA ALA A 132 1.42 -14.05 -5.33
C ALA A 132 0.54 -14.32 -6.56
N SER A 133 -0.25 -13.34 -6.97
CA SER A 133 -1.09 -13.43 -8.18
C SER A 133 -0.27 -13.70 -9.43
N ASP A 134 0.92 -13.10 -9.55
CA ASP A 134 1.85 -13.33 -10.67
C ASP A 134 2.40 -14.78 -10.70
N ARG A 135 2.21 -15.54 -9.62
CA ARG A 135 2.59 -16.96 -9.48
C ARG A 135 1.39 -17.88 -9.29
N ASP A 136 0.22 -17.47 -9.77
CA ASP A 136 -1.01 -18.27 -9.72
C ASP A 136 -1.49 -18.62 -8.30
N MET A 137 -1.11 -17.79 -7.33
CA MET A 137 -1.56 -17.86 -5.95
C MET A 137 -2.46 -16.66 -5.63
N ILE A 138 -3.38 -16.82 -4.68
CA ILE A 138 -4.09 -15.68 -4.10
C ILE A 138 -3.20 -15.04 -3.05
N GLY A 139 -2.96 -13.73 -3.15
CA GLY A 139 -2.14 -12.97 -2.20
C GLY A 139 -2.99 -12.07 -1.32
N LEU A 140 -2.66 -12.01 -0.04
CA LEU A 140 -3.21 -11.04 0.91
C LEU A 140 -2.07 -10.31 1.61
N ALA A 141 -2.24 -9.01 1.80
CA ALA A 141 -1.30 -8.17 2.53
C ALA A 141 -2.06 -7.25 3.48
N PHE A 142 -1.65 -7.22 4.74
CA PHE A 142 -2.25 -6.44 5.81
C PHE A 142 -1.16 -5.64 6.52
N THR A 143 -1.48 -4.42 6.95
CA THR A 143 -0.57 -3.62 7.77
C THR A 143 -1.35 -2.73 8.72
N ASN A 144 -0.78 -2.50 9.91
CA ASN A 144 -1.24 -1.41 10.76
C ASN A 144 -0.57 -0.09 10.37
N ALA A 145 -0.97 1.00 11.03
CA ALA A 145 -0.40 2.31 10.82
C ALA A 145 -0.58 3.19 12.08
N SER A 146 0.16 4.30 12.13
CA SER A 146 0.00 5.32 13.17
C SER A 146 -1.45 5.81 13.29
N PRO A 147 -1.91 6.21 14.49
CA PRO A 147 -3.33 6.49 14.74
C PRO A 147 -3.88 7.66 13.94
N ARG A 148 -5.04 7.45 13.30
CA ARG A 148 -5.81 8.46 12.56
C ARG A 148 -7.32 8.33 12.72
N LEU A 149 -7.80 7.14 13.05
CA LEU A 149 -9.21 6.79 13.19
C LEU A 149 -9.58 6.64 14.66
N ALA A 150 -10.82 7.02 14.97
CA ALA A 150 -11.43 6.71 16.25
C ALA A 150 -12.18 5.36 16.18
N PRO A 151 -12.27 4.61 17.30
CA PRO A 151 -13.24 3.52 17.41
C PRO A 151 -14.65 4.02 17.12
N TRP A 152 -15.53 3.15 16.63
CA TRP A 152 -16.92 3.56 16.40
C TRP A 152 -17.58 3.99 17.71
N GLY A 153 -18.07 5.24 17.76
CA GLY A 153 -18.62 5.86 18.97
C GLY A 153 -17.59 6.57 19.87
N GLY A 154 -16.30 6.53 19.52
CA GLY A 154 -15.23 7.26 20.22
C GLY A 154 -14.76 8.50 19.47
N VAL A 155 -13.92 9.30 20.13
CA VAL A 155 -13.37 10.56 19.59
C VAL A 155 -11.83 10.62 19.67
N SER A 156 -11.20 9.57 20.20
CA SER A 156 -9.74 9.47 20.36
C SER A 156 -9.10 8.75 19.17
N LYS A 157 -7.97 9.25 18.66
CA LYS A 157 -7.16 8.59 17.62
C LYS A 157 -6.49 7.36 18.22
N LEU A 158 -7.10 6.18 18.03
CA LEU A 158 -6.57 4.92 18.54
C LEU A 158 -6.21 3.92 17.43
N LEU A 159 -6.78 4.07 16.23
CA LEU A 159 -6.60 3.13 15.14
C LEU A 159 -5.92 3.80 13.94
N GLY A 160 -5.08 3.06 13.24
CA GLY A 160 -4.52 3.49 11.97
C GLY A 160 -5.55 3.42 10.84
N ASN A 161 -5.15 3.86 9.64
CA ASN A 161 -5.96 3.64 8.43
C ASN A 161 -5.89 2.19 7.92
N ASN A 162 -5.00 1.38 8.51
CA ASN A 162 -4.81 -0.07 8.39
C ASN A 162 -5.16 -0.64 7.01
N PRO A 163 -4.43 -0.25 5.96
CA PRO A 163 -4.72 -0.71 4.62
C PRO A 163 -4.49 -2.22 4.47
N TRP A 164 -5.22 -2.79 3.53
CA TRP A 164 -5.12 -4.20 3.19
C TRP A 164 -5.38 -4.41 1.71
N SER A 165 -4.83 -5.51 1.20
CA SER A 165 -5.02 -5.89 -0.18
C SER A 165 -5.27 -7.38 -0.35
N ILE A 166 -6.07 -7.71 -1.35
CA ILE A 166 -6.25 -9.05 -1.89
C ILE A 166 -5.99 -9.00 -3.39
N ALA A 167 -5.06 -9.82 -3.86
CA ALA A 167 -4.77 -10.01 -5.28
C ALA A 167 -5.11 -11.45 -5.70
N ILE A 168 -5.79 -11.58 -6.84
CA ILE A 168 -6.30 -12.86 -7.34
C ILE A 168 -5.91 -12.99 -8.82
N PRO A 169 -5.33 -14.13 -9.24
CA PRO A 169 -4.99 -14.36 -10.65
C PRO A 169 -6.25 -14.37 -11.51
N THR A 170 -6.17 -13.76 -12.69
CA THR A 170 -7.26 -13.75 -13.67
C THR A 170 -6.84 -14.48 -14.94
N HIS A 171 -7.78 -14.63 -15.89
CA HIS A 171 -7.47 -15.11 -17.23
C HIS A 171 -6.50 -14.22 -18.01
N ASN A 172 -6.37 -12.93 -17.65
CA ASN A 172 -5.45 -12.00 -18.26
C ASN A 172 -4.26 -11.74 -17.31
N PRO A 173 -3.07 -12.29 -17.58
CA PRO A 173 -1.91 -12.15 -16.69
C PRO A 173 -1.42 -10.70 -16.55
N LYS A 174 -1.82 -9.77 -17.42
CA LYS A 174 -1.46 -8.35 -17.32
C LYS A 174 -2.39 -7.55 -16.41
N ILE A 175 -3.59 -8.07 -16.12
CA ILE A 175 -4.63 -7.35 -15.38
C ILE A 175 -5.21 -8.29 -14.31
N PRO A 176 -4.55 -8.38 -13.15
CA PRO A 176 -5.03 -9.15 -12.01
C PRO A 176 -6.23 -8.45 -11.36
N PHE A 177 -7.02 -9.21 -10.60
CA PHE A 177 -7.96 -8.61 -9.67
C PHE A 177 -7.15 -8.17 -8.45
N VAL A 178 -7.19 -6.88 -8.12
CA VAL A 178 -6.49 -6.34 -6.95
C VAL A 178 -7.40 -5.37 -6.22
N LEU A 179 -7.92 -5.80 -5.08
CA LEU A 179 -8.53 -4.90 -4.11
C LEU A 179 -7.41 -4.37 -3.22
N ASP A 180 -7.18 -3.06 -3.19
CA ASP A 180 -6.16 -2.42 -2.35
C ASP A 180 -6.78 -1.16 -1.74
N ILE A 181 -7.14 -1.22 -0.46
CA ILE A 181 -7.95 -0.19 0.19
C ILE A 181 -7.42 0.17 1.57
N SER A 182 -7.59 1.45 1.93
CA SER A 182 -7.47 1.93 3.31
C SER A 182 -8.85 2.02 3.95
N ASN A 183 -8.94 1.80 5.26
CA ASN A 183 -10.24 1.75 5.94
C ASN A 183 -10.79 3.13 6.36
N SER A 184 -10.13 4.23 6.03
CA SER A 184 -10.69 5.56 6.27
C SER A 184 -11.74 5.92 5.21
N MET A 185 -12.80 6.62 5.60
CA MET A 185 -13.84 7.07 4.65
C MET A 185 -13.27 8.02 3.59
N VAL A 186 -12.25 8.79 3.97
CA VAL A 186 -11.49 9.66 3.07
C VAL A 186 -10.02 9.66 3.46
N SER A 187 -9.12 9.97 2.52
CA SER A 187 -7.71 10.18 2.84
C SER A 187 -7.46 11.57 3.42
N ALA A 188 -6.53 11.70 4.37
CA ALA A 188 -6.09 13.02 4.87
C ALA A 188 -5.60 13.94 3.74
N GLY A 189 -5.02 13.37 2.67
CA GLY A 189 -4.61 14.10 1.48
C GLY A 189 -5.79 14.77 0.76
N ARG A 190 -6.95 14.10 0.67
CA ARG A 190 -8.17 14.69 0.09
C ARG A 190 -8.73 15.82 0.96
N ILE A 191 -8.65 15.72 2.27
CA ILE A 191 -9.04 16.83 3.17
C ILE A 191 -8.09 18.01 3.00
N ARG A 192 -6.77 17.79 2.93
CA ARG A 192 -5.80 18.86 2.63
C ARG A 192 -6.03 19.50 1.25
N GLN A 193 -6.48 18.73 0.27
CA GLN A 193 -6.87 19.26 -1.04
C GLN A 193 -8.14 20.12 -0.94
N ALA A 194 -9.14 19.67 -0.20
CA ALA A 194 -10.35 20.45 0.06
C ALA A 194 -10.03 21.76 0.82
N LEU A 195 -9.10 21.71 1.77
CA LEU A 195 -8.60 22.90 2.48
C LEU A 195 -8.04 23.95 1.50
N ARG A 196 -7.25 23.52 0.50
CA ARG A 196 -6.75 24.41 -0.56
C ARG A 196 -7.84 24.90 -1.53
N ARG A 197 -9.03 24.29 -1.53
CA ARG A 197 -10.15 24.57 -2.45
C ARG A 197 -11.38 25.11 -1.71
N GLY A 198 -11.17 26.02 -0.77
CA GLY A 198 -12.26 26.70 -0.06
C GLY A 198 -12.78 25.97 1.18
N GLY A 199 -12.08 24.94 1.67
CA GLY A 199 -12.21 24.46 3.05
C GLY A 199 -13.40 23.57 3.36
N LYS A 200 -14.32 23.30 2.41
CA LYS A 200 -15.52 22.49 2.68
C LYS A 200 -15.33 21.01 2.38
N ILE A 201 -15.81 20.15 3.28
CA ILE A 201 -15.89 18.69 3.14
C ILE A 201 -17.28 18.17 3.53
N PRO A 202 -17.69 16.96 3.06
CA PRO A 202 -18.87 16.29 3.58
C PRO A 202 -18.78 16.03 5.10
N ASN A 203 -19.89 16.23 5.82
CA ASN A 203 -19.97 16.00 7.28
C ASN A 203 -19.74 14.53 7.71
N SER A 204 -19.80 13.58 6.77
CA SER A 204 -19.55 12.16 6.99
C SER A 204 -18.08 11.76 7.03
N TRP A 205 -17.16 12.68 6.76
CA TRP A 205 -15.73 12.35 6.58
C TRP A 205 -14.93 12.32 7.89
N ALA A 206 -15.25 13.20 8.83
CA ALA A 206 -14.45 13.43 10.02
C ALA A 206 -15.28 14.04 11.16
N LEU A 207 -14.77 13.86 12.37
CA LEU A 207 -15.19 14.60 13.55
C LEU A 207 -14.13 15.66 13.88
N ASP A 208 -14.52 16.77 14.48
CA ASP A 208 -13.60 17.78 15.00
C ASP A 208 -12.98 17.36 16.35
N ILE A 209 -12.28 18.29 17.02
CA ILE A 209 -11.64 18.03 18.32
C ILE A 209 -12.63 17.76 19.46
N ASN A 210 -13.88 18.20 19.33
CA ASN A 210 -14.94 17.97 20.30
C ASN A 210 -15.70 16.67 20.02
N GLY A 211 -15.42 16.01 18.89
CA GLY A 211 -16.15 14.81 18.46
C GLY A 211 -17.40 15.10 17.63
N GLU A 212 -17.61 16.35 17.22
CA GLU A 212 -18.76 16.73 16.42
C GLU A 212 -18.47 16.56 14.93
N ALA A 213 -19.46 16.10 14.15
CA ALA A 213 -19.32 15.97 12.71
C ALA A 213 -19.04 17.34 12.06
N THR A 214 -18.00 17.43 11.24
CA THR A 214 -17.56 18.72 10.68
C THR A 214 -17.55 18.76 9.16
N THR A 215 -17.91 19.92 8.61
CA THR A 215 -17.76 20.24 7.18
C THR A 215 -16.54 21.11 6.90
N ASP A 216 -15.78 21.47 7.93
CA ASP A 216 -14.57 22.29 7.82
C ASP A 216 -13.33 21.40 7.74
N ALA A 217 -12.56 21.55 6.66
CA ALA A 217 -11.37 20.76 6.39
C ALA A 217 -10.24 21.00 7.41
N GLN A 218 -10.12 22.19 7.97
CA GLN A 218 -9.12 22.50 8.99
C GLN A 218 -9.50 21.83 10.32
N ALA A 219 -10.77 21.96 10.73
CA ALA A 219 -11.29 21.29 11.91
C ALA A 219 -11.14 19.75 11.80
N ALA A 220 -11.43 19.18 10.63
CA ALA A 220 -11.27 17.76 10.37
C ALA A 220 -9.81 17.26 10.46
N LEU A 221 -8.83 18.08 10.06
CA LEU A 221 -7.41 17.71 10.15
C LEU A 221 -6.90 17.72 11.59
N LEU A 222 -7.50 18.55 12.45
CA LEU A 222 -7.20 18.59 13.88
C LEU A 222 -7.92 17.46 14.65
N GLY A 223 -9.17 17.17 14.27
CA GLY A 223 -9.99 16.10 14.83
C GLY A 223 -9.63 14.70 14.30
N VAL A 224 -10.63 13.84 14.12
CA VAL A 224 -10.45 12.41 13.77
C VAL A 224 -11.15 12.04 12.47
N LEU A 225 -10.54 11.12 11.71
CA LEU A 225 -11.19 10.54 10.54
C LEU A 225 -12.07 9.36 10.94
N LEU A 226 -13.15 9.14 10.20
CA LEU A 226 -14.06 8.01 10.45
C LEU A 226 -13.75 6.81 9.53
N PRO A 227 -13.92 5.57 10.03
CA PRO A 227 -13.84 4.38 9.19
C PRO A 227 -14.93 4.36 8.11
N PHE A 228 -14.63 3.80 6.94
CA PHE A 228 -15.64 3.57 5.89
C PHE A 228 -16.74 2.63 6.41
N GLY A 229 -17.97 2.75 5.91
CA GLY A 229 -19.02 1.80 6.32
C GLY A 229 -19.31 1.77 7.84
N GLN A 230 -18.99 2.85 8.56
CA GLN A 230 -19.32 3.05 9.97
C GLN A 230 -18.75 1.91 10.86
N HIS A 231 -19.56 1.35 11.76
CA HIS A 231 -19.19 0.26 12.65
C HIS A 231 -18.60 -0.97 11.93
N LYS A 232 -18.94 -1.20 10.65
CA LYS A 232 -18.38 -2.32 9.87
C LYS A 232 -16.93 -2.08 9.49
N GLY A 233 -16.59 -0.90 8.96
CA GLY A 233 -15.19 -0.59 8.67
C GLY A 233 -14.36 -0.40 9.93
N TYR A 234 -14.96 0.04 11.04
CA TYR A 234 -14.31 -0.03 12.36
C TYR A 234 -13.92 -1.48 12.70
N GLY A 235 -14.86 -2.43 12.61
CA GLY A 235 -14.59 -3.84 12.87
C GLY A 235 -13.49 -4.41 11.96
N ILE A 236 -13.51 -4.08 10.67
CA ILE A 236 -12.47 -4.47 9.71
C ILE A 236 -11.11 -3.86 10.10
N THR A 237 -11.07 -2.57 10.45
CA THR A 237 -9.84 -1.87 10.85
C THR A 237 -9.20 -2.52 12.08
N LEU A 238 -10.01 -2.85 13.07
CA LEU A 238 -9.56 -3.50 14.29
C LEU A 238 -9.04 -4.91 14.03
N ALA A 239 -9.74 -5.70 13.21
CA ALA A 239 -9.29 -7.03 12.83
C ALA A 239 -7.93 -6.97 12.11
N ILE A 240 -7.73 -6.01 11.21
CA ILE A 240 -6.45 -5.82 10.50
C ILE A 240 -5.34 -5.39 11.47
N SER A 241 -5.64 -4.49 12.42
CA SER A 241 -4.69 -4.13 13.47
C SER A 241 -4.19 -5.38 14.19
N ILE A 242 -5.11 -6.19 14.73
CA ILE A 242 -4.79 -7.41 15.47
C ILE A 242 -3.99 -8.41 14.62
N LEU A 243 -4.43 -8.65 13.38
CA LEU A 243 -3.78 -9.60 12.47
C LEU A 243 -2.38 -9.16 12.05
N SER A 244 -2.15 -7.85 11.89
CA SER A 244 -0.86 -7.32 11.45
C SER A 244 0.11 -7.12 12.62
N SER A 245 -0.34 -6.66 13.79
CA SER A 245 0.53 -6.38 14.94
C SER A 245 0.57 -7.50 15.96
N LEU A 246 -0.54 -7.75 16.65
CA LEU A 246 -0.58 -8.63 17.82
C LEU A 246 -0.20 -10.07 17.45
N LEU A 247 -0.51 -10.53 16.23
CA LEU A 247 -0.10 -11.84 15.73
C LEU A 247 1.43 -12.01 15.70
N SER A 248 2.17 -10.96 15.31
CA SER A 248 3.65 -10.96 15.31
C SER A 248 4.27 -10.64 16.69
N GLY A 249 3.44 -10.23 17.67
CA GLY A 249 3.93 -9.62 18.90
C GLY A 249 4.56 -8.24 18.67
N GLY A 250 4.05 -7.49 17.70
CA GLY A 250 4.47 -6.12 17.38
C GLY A 250 3.57 -5.05 18.01
N GLU A 251 3.95 -3.79 17.82
CA GLU A 251 3.21 -2.63 18.33
C GLU A 251 1.86 -2.47 17.63
N PHE A 252 0.80 -2.26 18.41
CA PHE A 252 -0.53 -1.94 17.86
C PHE A 252 -0.66 -0.44 17.59
N ASP A 253 -1.72 -0.05 16.88
CA ASP A 253 -1.83 1.23 16.19
C ASP A 253 -1.44 2.46 17.04
N SER A 254 -1.89 2.54 18.30
CA SER A 254 -1.60 3.66 19.21
C SER A 254 -0.13 3.85 19.58
N GLU A 255 0.68 2.83 19.40
CA GLU A 255 2.11 2.82 19.72
C GLU A 255 2.96 3.21 18.49
N VAL A 256 2.46 2.88 17.29
CA VAL A 256 3.12 3.12 16.00
C VAL A 256 3.35 4.61 15.72
N LYS A 257 4.61 4.96 15.41
CA LYS A 257 4.97 6.34 15.04
C LYS A 257 4.60 6.67 13.60
N THR A 258 4.31 7.94 13.34
CA THR A 258 3.98 8.44 12.00
C THR A 258 5.20 8.40 11.08
N ILE A 259 4.96 8.09 9.80
CA ILE A 259 6.00 8.12 8.75
C ILE A 259 6.57 9.53 8.55
N ASP A 260 5.76 10.56 8.84
CA ASP A 260 6.12 11.96 8.62
C ASP A 260 7.20 12.45 9.62
N GLU A 261 7.47 11.68 10.69
CA GLU A 261 8.60 11.91 11.59
C GLU A 261 9.86 11.20 11.06
N SER A 262 10.74 11.95 10.42
CA SER A 262 11.90 11.38 9.73
C SER A 262 12.97 10.79 10.65
N ALA A 263 12.98 11.16 11.93
CA ALA A 263 13.95 10.67 12.93
C ALA A 263 13.42 9.50 13.77
N SER A 264 12.11 9.24 13.75
CA SER A 264 11.47 8.19 14.56
C SER A 264 11.40 6.86 13.80
N LYS A 265 11.76 5.76 14.46
CA LYS A 265 11.42 4.40 13.99
C LYS A 265 9.92 4.19 14.17
N GLN A 266 9.26 3.58 13.18
CA GLN A 266 7.80 3.48 13.21
C GLN A 266 7.26 2.25 13.94
N HIS A 267 8.00 1.14 13.90
CA HIS A 267 7.59 -0.16 14.44
C HIS A 267 6.27 -0.67 13.83
N VAL A 268 6.05 -0.39 12.54
CA VAL A 268 4.88 -0.91 11.81
C VAL A 268 4.96 -2.43 11.75
N SER A 269 3.81 -3.09 11.80
CA SER A 269 3.70 -4.54 11.68
C SER A 269 2.82 -4.93 10.50
N HIS A 270 3.07 -6.12 9.95
CA HIS A 270 2.45 -6.60 8.72
C HIS A 270 2.04 -8.07 8.82
N LEU A 271 1.12 -8.49 7.96
CA LEU A 271 0.83 -9.90 7.69
C LEU A 271 0.71 -10.11 6.19
N PHE A 272 1.41 -11.13 5.68
CA PHE A 272 1.34 -11.56 4.29
C PHE A 272 0.84 -12.99 4.23
N VAL A 273 -0.13 -13.26 3.36
CA VAL A 273 -0.69 -14.60 3.16
C VAL A 273 -0.69 -14.93 1.69
N ALA A 274 -0.32 -16.16 1.35
CA ALA A 274 -0.44 -16.72 0.01
C ALA A 274 -1.25 -18.02 0.07
N LEU A 275 -2.15 -18.22 -0.88
CA LEU A 275 -2.93 -19.44 -1.05
C LEU A 275 -2.63 -20.01 -2.44
N ASN A 276 -2.10 -21.22 -2.51
CA ASN A 276 -1.82 -21.87 -3.78
C ASN A 276 -3.11 -22.46 -4.35
N VAL A 277 -3.58 -21.91 -5.48
CA VAL A 277 -4.86 -22.29 -6.09
C VAL A 277 -4.89 -23.78 -6.45
N ASP A 278 -3.78 -24.34 -6.94
CA ASP A 278 -3.71 -25.74 -7.37
C ASP A 278 -3.91 -26.76 -6.24
N PHE A 279 -3.77 -26.34 -4.97
CA PHE A 279 -4.10 -27.18 -3.82
C PHE A 279 -5.62 -27.31 -3.60
N PHE A 280 -6.43 -26.44 -4.22
CA PHE A 280 -7.89 -26.44 -4.10
C PHE A 280 -8.58 -26.91 -5.38
N GLN A 281 -8.08 -26.50 -6.54
CA GLN A 281 -8.61 -26.86 -7.86
C GLN A 281 -7.59 -26.52 -8.97
N PRO A 282 -7.72 -27.08 -10.19
CA PRO A 282 -6.82 -26.75 -11.28
C PRO A 282 -6.82 -25.24 -11.61
N ILE A 283 -5.64 -24.61 -11.62
CA ILE A 283 -5.47 -23.17 -11.89
C ILE A 283 -6.10 -22.73 -13.21
N GLN A 284 -6.01 -23.56 -14.25
CA GLN A 284 -6.55 -23.22 -15.57
C GLN A 284 -8.08 -23.06 -15.52
N TYR A 285 -8.75 -23.99 -14.83
CA TYR A 285 -10.20 -23.90 -14.62
C TYR A 285 -10.57 -22.67 -13.77
N PHE A 286 -9.80 -22.39 -12.71
CA PHE A 286 -9.99 -21.19 -11.90
C PHE A 286 -9.93 -19.90 -12.75
N LYS A 287 -8.88 -19.75 -13.59
CA LYS A 287 -8.69 -18.60 -14.48
C LYS A 287 -9.82 -18.48 -15.50
N GLU A 288 -10.27 -19.58 -16.09
CA GLU A 288 -11.42 -19.59 -17.01
C GLU A 288 -12.70 -19.09 -16.33
N ARG A 289 -12.99 -19.58 -15.11
CA ARG A 289 -14.13 -19.10 -14.31
C ARG A 289 -14.00 -17.63 -13.94
N MET A 290 -12.79 -17.15 -13.64
CA MET A 290 -12.52 -15.73 -13.45
C MET A 290 -12.81 -14.91 -14.71
N GLY A 291 -12.49 -15.43 -15.90
CA GLY A 291 -12.87 -14.79 -17.17
C GLY A 291 -14.38 -14.68 -17.37
N VAL A 292 -15.13 -15.74 -17.06
CA VAL A 292 -16.60 -15.71 -17.10
C VAL A 292 -17.15 -14.65 -16.13
N LEU A 293 -16.65 -14.60 -14.90
CA LEU A 293 -17.08 -13.61 -13.90
C LEU A 293 -16.79 -12.17 -14.36
N ILE A 294 -15.58 -11.89 -14.86
CA ILE A 294 -15.20 -10.56 -15.33
C ILE A 294 -16.10 -10.12 -16.49
N ASN A 295 -16.34 -11.01 -17.47
CA ASN A 295 -17.25 -10.72 -18.59
C ASN A 295 -18.68 -10.43 -18.11
N GLN A 296 -19.17 -11.17 -17.12
CA GLN A 296 -20.48 -10.89 -16.51
C GLN A 296 -20.52 -9.50 -15.87
N LEU A 297 -19.50 -9.11 -15.11
CA LEU A 297 -19.41 -7.78 -14.49
C LEU A 297 -19.41 -6.66 -15.54
N HIS A 298 -18.61 -6.79 -16.60
CA HIS A 298 -18.54 -5.79 -17.68
C HIS A 298 -19.82 -5.70 -18.51
N SER A 299 -20.52 -6.81 -18.71
CA SER A 299 -21.79 -6.86 -19.47
C SER A 299 -23.00 -6.37 -18.66
N SER A 300 -22.85 -6.14 -17.36
CA SER A 300 -23.93 -5.69 -16.49
C SER A 300 -24.44 -4.30 -16.93
N LYS A 301 -25.74 -4.10 -16.83
CA LYS A 301 -26.37 -2.81 -17.15
C LYS A 301 -25.81 -1.73 -16.25
N VAL A 302 -25.13 -0.76 -16.84
CA VAL A 302 -24.60 0.41 -16.14
C VAL A 302 -25.73 1.35 -15.71
N ARG A 303 -25.51 2.09 -14.62
CA ARG A 303 -26.36 3.22 -14.26
C ARG A 303 -26.18 4.34 -15.29
N SER A 304 -27.16 5.23 -15.40
CA SER A 304 -27.15 6.34 -16.38
C SER A 304 -25.98 7.32 -16.20
N ASP A 305 -25.39 7.39 -15.00
CA ASP A 305 -24.28 8.26 -14.63
C ASP A 305 -22.89 7.59 -14.77
N VAL A 306 -22.83 6.34 -15.24
CA VAL A 306 -21.60 5.54 -15.27
C VAL A 306 -21.33 5.04 -16.70
N ALA A 307 -20.14 5.34 -17.22
CA ALA A 307 -19.75 4.94 -18.57
C ALA A 307 -19.46 3.43 -18.70
N GLN A 308 -18.84 2.83 -17.68
CA GLN A 308 -18.52 1.41 -17.64
C GLN A 308 -18.28 0.94 -16.20
N ILE A 309 -18.43 -0.37 -15.97
CA ILE A 309 -18.08 -1.03 -14.71
C ILE A 309 -16.64 -1.50 -14.80
N TYR A 310 -15.90 -1.33 -13.70
CA TYR A 310 -14.56 -1.88 -13.54
C TYR A 310 -14.54 -2.83 -12.35
N TYR A 311 -13.80 -3.93 -12.44
CA TYR A 311 -13.48 -4.74 -11.27
C TYR A 311 -12.27 -4.15 -10.50
N PRO A 312 -12.09 -4.49 -9.21
CA PRO A 312 -10.95 -4.02 -8.42
C PRO A 312 -9.60 -4.24 -9.11
N GLY A 313 -8.80 -3.17 -9.19
CA GLY A 313 -7.46 -3.17 -9.80
C GLY A 313 -7.46 -2.80 -11.29
N GLU A 314 -8.52 -3.13 -12.04
CA GLU A 314 -8.56 -3.04 -13.50
C GLU A 314 -8.07 -1.70 -14.06
N ARG A 315 -8.60 -0.58 -13.55
CA ARG A 315 -8.23 0.77 -14.00
C ARG A 315 -6.74 1.07 -13.83
N GLY A 316 -6.19 0.74 -12.66
CA GLY A 316 -4.80 1.03 -12.31
C GLY A 316 -3.84 0.21 -13.15
N TYR A 317 -4.13 -1.08 -13.34
CA TYR A 317 -3.29 -1.96 -14.15
C TYR A 317 -3.38 -1.66 -15.65
N LEU A 318 -4.56 -1.29 -16.17
CA LEU A 318 -4.69 -0.79 -17.55
C LEU A 318 -3.87 0.47 -17.78
N GLN A 319 -3.87 1.40 -16.84
CA GLN A 319 -3.04 2.60 -16.90
C GLN A 319 -1.54 2.24 -16.88
N LYS A 320 -1.11 1.43 -15.91
CA LYS A 320 0.28 0.97 -15.81
C LYS A 320 0.75 0.31 -17.11
N TRP A 321 -0.04 -0.59 -17.67
CA TRP A 321 0.29 -1.29 -18.91
C TRP A 321 0.48 -0.32 -20.08
N ARG A 322 -0.42 0.66 -20.26
CA ARG A 322 -0.29 1.69 -21.31
C ARG A 322 0.98 2.53 -21.17
N LEU A 323 1.34 2.92 -19.94
CA LEU A 323 2.57 3.68 -19.68
C LEU A 323 3.82 2.85 -19.98
N LEU A 324 3.83 1.56 -19.62
CA LEU A 324 4.93 0.65 -19.93
C LEU A 324 5.10 0.42 -21.44
N GLU A 325 4.01 0.35 -22.20
CA GLU A 325 4.07 0.27 -23.67
C GLU A 325 4.58 1.57 -24.31
N ALA A 326 4.17 2.72 -23.79
CA ALA A 326 4.66 4.02 -24.24
C ALA A 326 6.13 4.28 -23.85
N LYS A 327 6.64 3.59 -22.81
CA LYS A 327 7.98 3.77 -22.21
C LYS A 327 8.23 5.17 -21.63
N GLU A 328 7.18 5.96 -21.43
CA GLU A 328 7.22 7.30 -20.87
C GLU A 328 6.00 7.55 -19.97
N THR A 329 6.13 8.52 -19.06
CA THR A 329 5.02 8.94 -18.19
C THR A 329 5.08 10.43 -17.91
N SER A 330 3.93 11.01 -17.56
CA SER A 330 3.81 12.38 -17.07
C SER A 330 4.01 12.42 -15.55
N ILE A 331 4.92 13.26 -15.06
CA ILE A 331 5.24 13.44 -13.64
C ILE A 331 5.04 14.92 -13.26
N ASP A 332 4.59 15.17 -12.04
CA ASP A 332 4.54 16.54 -11.50
C ASP A 332 5.95 17.15 -11.46
N LYS A 333 6.10 18.32 -12.09
CA LYS A 333 7.39 18.98 -12.29
C LYS A 333 8.10 19.28 -10.96
N MET A 334 7.36 19.72 -9.94
CA MET A 334 7.93 20.03 -8.63
C MET A 334 8.43 18.77 -7.92
N VAL A 335 7.69 17.66 -8.02
CA VAL A 335 8.13 16.36 -7.49
C VAL A 335 9.40 15.91 -8.20
N TRP A 336 9.45 16.00 -9.53
CA TRP A 336 10.61 15.58 -10.30
C TRP A 336 11.86 16.42 -10.01
N GLU A 337 11.74 17.75 -10.00
CA GLU A 337 12.84 18.66 -9.67
C GLU A 337 13.40 18.38 -8.27
N GLY A 338 12.53 18.10 -7.29
CA GLY A 338 12.93 17.69 -5.95
C GLY A 338 13.73 16.38 -5.94
N ILE A 339 13.34 15.38 -6.73
CA ILE A 339 14.08 14.11 -6.86
C ILE A 339 15.44 14.33 -7.53
N VAL A 340 15.48 15.10 -8.62
CA VAL A 340 16.73 15.41 -9.32
C VAL A 340 17.71 16.14 -8.41
N ALA A 341 17.23 17.06 -7.55
CA ALA A 341 18.07 17.74 -6.57
C ALA A 341 18.71 16.78 -5.56
N LEU A 342 18.05 15.69 -5.19
CA LEU A 342 18.61 14.65 -4.32
C LEU A 342 19.68 13.79 -5.03
N SER A 343 19.67 13.76 -6.37
CA SER A 343 20.60 12.96 -7.18
C SER A 343 21.95 13.63 -7.46
N LYS A 344 22.01 14.95 -7.30
CA LYS A 344 23.24 15.77 -7.40
C LYS A 344 23.98 15.68 -6.07
#